data_AF-A0A0D2MNT0-F1
#
_entry.id   AF-A0A0D2MNT0-F1
#
_cell.length_a   1.000
_cell.length_b   1.000
_cell.length_c   1.000
_cell.angle_alpha   90.00
_cell.angle_beta   90.00
_cell.angle_gamma   90.00
#
_symmetry.space_group_name_H-M   'P 1'
#
loop_
_entity.id
_entity.type
_entity.pdbx_description
1 polymer ?
#
loop_
_entity_poly.entity_id
_entity_poly.type
_entity_poly.pdbx_seq_one_letter_code
_entity_poly.pdbx_strand_id
1 'polypeptide(L)'
;MKRLGVKRRRPQGAFPSNELVTARYNVLSFVPVNLYQQFKRVANMYFLALICLQAIPGLSPVPWWGTLFPLAVVLTVNGVKEAFDDYWRHVSDAQVNRRLATLLREDGDVAIHWNTVQVGDLLRLHDGEDIPADMVLLASSDPEGLCYVETANLDGETNLKVKNCHLATASYDCAGATGTP
;
A
#
# COMPACT_ATOMS: atom_id res chain seq x y z
N MET A 1 -19.25 7.37 -6.02
CA MET A 1 -18.18 8.39 -5.95
C MET A 1 -17.96 8.94 -7.35
N LYS A 2 -18.28 10.22 -7.58
CA LYS A 2 -18.07 10.87 -8.89
C LYS A 2 -16.57 10.98 -9.12
N ARG A 3 -16.04 10.36 -10.18
CA ARG A 3 -14.69 10.65 -10.66
C ARG A 3 -14.67 12.16 -10.96
N LEU A 4 -13.84 12.94 -10.27
CA LEU A 4 -13.52 14.31 -10.68
C LEU A 4 -13.18 14.21 -12.17
N GLY A 5 -13.89 14.96 -13.01
CA GLY A 5 -13.84 14.87 -14.48
C GLY A 5 -12.48 15.31 -15.04
N VAL A 6 -11.42 14.57 -14.74
CA VAL A 6 -10.08 14.79 -15.27
C VAL A 6 -10.04 14.23 -16.68
N LYS A 7 -10.06 15.12 -17.67
CA LYS A 7 -9.90 14.75 -19.08
C LYS A 7 -8.42 14.40 -19.30
N ARG A 8 -8.09 13.12 -19.15
CA ARG A 8 -6.73 12.60 -19.30
C ARG A 8 -6.42 12.32 -20.77
N ARG A 9 -5.21 12.67 -21.21
CA ARG A 9 -4.76 12.51 -22.61
C ARG A 9 -4.40 11.06 -22.98
N ARG A 10 -4.05 10.21 -22.01
CA ARG A 10 -3.62 8.83 -22.25
C ARG A 10 -4.74 7.80 -22.00
N PRO A 11 -4.77 6.67 -22.72
CA PRO A 11 -5.76 5.61 -22.52
C PRO A 11 -5.63 4.98 -21.13
N GLN A 12 -6.76 4.73 -20.48
CA GLN A 12 -6.82 4.02 -19.20
C GLN A 12 -6.26 2.60 -19.36
N GLY A 13 -5.36 2.17 -18.46
CA GLY A 13 -4.81 0.81 -18.42
C GLY A 13 -3.40 0.61 -18.99
N ALA A 14 -2.74 1.67 -19.48
CA ALA A 14 -1.34 1.57 -19.93
C ALA A 14 -0.32 1.43 -18.78
N PHE A 15 -0.67 1.89 -17.58
CA PHE A 15 0.16 1.89 -16.38
C PHE A 15 -0.64 1.32 -15.19
N PRO A 16 0.04 0.75 -14.17
CA PRO A 16 -0.63 0.31 -12.95
C PRO A 16 -1.30 1.48 -12.22
N SER A 17 -2.29 1.16 -11.39
CA SER A 17 -2.95 2.12 -10.51
C SER A 17 -1.99 2.58 -9.40
N ASN A 18 -2.13 3.83 -8.94
CA ASN A 18 -1.40 4.33 -7.76
C ASN A 18 -2.07 3.91 -6.44
N GLU A 19 -2.81 2.80 -6.44
CA GLU A 19 -3.49 2.30 -5.26
C GLU A 19 -2.55 1.40 -4.46
N LEU A 20 -2.31 1.77 -3.20
CA LEU A 20 -1.56 0.94 -2.26
C LEU A 20 -2.46 -0.19 -1.74
N VAL A 21 -2.02 -1.43 -1.90
CA VAL A 21 -2.67 -2.61 -1.34
C VAL A 21 -1.63 -3.46 -0.63
N THR A 22 -1.63 -3.43 0.71
CA THR A 22 -0.77 -4.25 1.57
C THR A 22 -1.54 -5.40 2.22
N ALA A 23 -2.86 -5.29 2.31
CA ALA A 23 -3.72 -6.37 2.78
C ALA A 23 -3.68 -7.58 1.82
N ARG A 24 -3.62 -8.79 2.40
CA ARG A 24 -3.40 -10.02 1.63
C ARG A 24 -4.68 -10.79 1.34
N TYR A 25 -5.72 -10.57 2.13
CA TYR A 25 -6.94 -11.36 2.07
C TYR A 25 -8.15 -10.51 1.72
N ASN A 26 -9.06 -11.12 0.96
CA ASN A 26 -10.45 -10.74 0.89
C ASN A 26 -11.24 -11.69 1.81
N VAL A 27 -12.47 -11.31 2.18
CA VAL A 27 -13.35 -12.07 3.08
C VAL A 27 -13.45 -13.56 2.67
N LEU A 28 -13.57 -13.83 1.36
CA LEU A 28 -13.68 -15.20 0.85
C LEU A 28 -12.32 -15.91 0.73
N SER A 29 -11.24 -15.19 0.41
CA SER A 29 -9.92 -15.80 0.25
C SER A 29 -9.21 -16.04 1.57
N PHE A 30 -9.65 -15.40 2.66
CA PHE A 30 -9.03 -15.52 3.97
C PHE A 30 -8.89 -16.97 4.41
N VAL A 31 -9.99 -17.70 4.60
CA VAL A 31 -9.96 -19.07 5.12
C VAL A 31 -9.11 -20.03 4.28
N PRO A 32 -9.32 -20.18 2.95
CA PRO A 32 -8.57 -21.16 2.16
C PRO A 32 -7.09 -20.81 2.06
N VAL A 33 -6.75 -19.53 1.85
CA VAL A 33 -5.36 -19.10 1.69
C VAL A 33 -4.63 -19.12 3.03
N ASN A 34 -5.28 -18.68 4.11
CA ASN A 34 -4.71 -18.70 5.45
C ASN A 34 -4.39 -20.15 5.89
N LEU A 35 -5.35 -21.07 5.76
CA LEU A 35 -5.12 -22.48 6.10
C LEU A 35 -3.99 -23.08 5.26
N TYR A 36 -3.97 -22.82 3.95
CA TYR A 36 -2.88 -23.27 3.09
C TYR A 36 -1.52 -22.75 3.55
N GLN A 37 -1.42 -21.47 3.94
CA GLN A 37 -0.19 -20.90 4.49
C GLN A 37 0.20 -21.52 5.84
N GLN A 38 -0.77 -21.77 6.73
CA GLN A 38 -0.49 -22.42 8.01
C GLN A 38 0.03 -23.86 7.81
N PHE A 39 -0.54 -24.63 6.86
CA PHE A 39 -0.08 -25.98 6.56
C PHE A 39 1.22 -26.06 5.76
N LYS A 40 1.77 -24.95 5.23
CA LYS A 40 3.16 -24.95 4.73
C LYS A 40 4.21 -25.07 5.82
N ARG A 41 3.84 -24.85 7.08
CA ARG A 41 4.76 -25.01 8.22
C ARG A 41 4.96 -26.50 8.52
N VAL A 42 6.22 -26.93 8.61
CA VAL A 42 6.60 -28.33 8.85
C VAL A 42 5.90 -28.94 10.06
N ALA A 43 5.78 -28.19 11.17
CA ALA A 43 5.08 -28.65 12.36
C ALA A 43 3.59 -29.00 12.09
N ASN A 44 2.89 -28.18 11.32
CA ASN A 44 1.48 -28.42 11.01
C ASN A 44 1.28 -29.59 10.05
N MET A 45 2.21 -29.81 9.10
CA MET A 45 2.23 -31.01 8.25
C MET A 45 2.47 -32.28 9.06
N TYR A 46 3.37 -32.22 10.04
CA TYR A 46 3.63 -33.34 10.95
C TYR A 46 2.38 -33.74 11.74
N PHE A 47 1.69 -32.78 12.36
CA PHE A 47 0.44 -33.07 13.07
C PHE A 47 -0.66 -33.60 12.14
N LEU A 48 -0.75 -33.08 10.92
CA LEU A 48 -1.70 -33.59 9.92
C LEU A 48 -1.42 -35.07 9.59
N ALA A 49 -0.16 -35.42 9.35
CA ALA A 49 0.24 -36.81 9.09
C ALA A 49 -0.04 -37.72 10.30
N LEU A 50 0.20 -37.25 11.52
CA LEU A 50 -0.15 -37.99 12.73
C LEU A 50 -1.65 -38.25 12.84
N ILE A 51 -2.49 -37.24 12.58
CA ILE A 51 -3.95 -37.38 12.60
C ILE A 51 -4.41 -38.41 11.56
N CYS A 52 -3.83 -38.38 10.34
CA CYS A 52 -4.13 -39.38 9.31
C CYS A 52 -3.77 -40.81 9.75
N LEU A 53 -2.62 -41.00 10.42
CA LEU A 53 -2.21 -42.30 10.95
C LEU A 53 -3.12 -42.76 12.11
N GLN A 54 -3.50 -41.84 13.00
CA GLN A 54 -4.40 -42.10 14.14
C GLN A 54 -5.86 -42.36 13.72
N ALA A 55 -6.25 -41.94 12.52
CA ALA A 55 -7.60 -42.19 11.99
C ALA A 55 -7.82 -43.67 11.59
N ILE A 56 -6.74 -44.45 11.42
CA ILE A 56 -6.82 -45.87 11.09
C ILE A 56 -7.06 -46.68 12.37
N PRO A 57 -8.19 -47.41 12.49
CA PRO A 57 -8.49 -48.20 13.67
C PRO A 57 -7.38 -49.23 13.97
N GLY A 58 -6.96 -49.31 15.24
CA GLY A 58 -5.98 -50.29 15.70
C GLY A 58 -4.50 -49.91 15.55
N LEU A 59 -4.15 -48.83 14.85
CA LEU A 59 -2.76 -48.35 14.76
C LEU A 59 -2.31 -47.51 15.97
N SER A 60 -3.23 -46.83 16.64
CA SER A 60 -2.94 -45.98 17.78
C SER A 60 -3.96 -46.19 18.90
N PRO A 61 -3.53 -46.23 20.18
CA PRO A 61 -4.44 -46.20 21.32
C PRO A 61 -5.04 -44.80 21.57
N VAL A 62 -4.51 -43.76 20.93
CA VAL A 62 -4.99 -42.38 21.06
C VAL A 62 -6.02 -42.10 19.97
N PRO A 63 -7.23 -41.60 20.30
CA PRO A 63 -8.20 -41.25 19.28
C PRO A 63 -7.74 -40.02 18.47
N TRP A 64 -8.02 -40.02 17.15
CA TRP A 64 -7.61 -38.96 16.22
C TRP A 64 -8.05 -37.54 16.64
N TRP A 65 -9.20 -37.41 17.31
CA TRP A 65 -9.70 -36.12 17.78
C TRP A 65 -8.83 -35.52 18.90
N GLY A 66 -8.09 -36.35 19.66
CA GLY A 66 -7.20 -35.91 20.72
C GLY A 66 -6.01 -35.07 20.22
N THR A 67 -5.52 -35.36 19.01
CA THR A 67 -4.48 -34.56 18.33
C THR A 67 -5.08 -33.44 17.50
N LEU A 68 -6.25 -33.67 16.89
CA LEU A 68 -6.94 -32.64 16.10
C LEU A 68 -7.33 -31.43 16.95
N PHE A 69 -7.82 -31.64 18.16
CA PHE A 69 -8.33 -30.54 18.99
C PHE A 69 -7.25 -29.48 19.31
N PRO A 70 -6.07 -29.83 19.85
CA PRO A 70 -5.00 -28.85 20.08
C PRO A 70 -4.54 -28.16 18.79
N LEU A 71 -4.41 -28.90 17.69
CA LEU A 71 -4.04 -28.33 16.39
C LEU A 71 -5.08 -27.31 15.92
N ALA A 72 -6.37 -27.65 15.98
CA ALA A 72 -7.46 -26.78 15.59
C ALA A 72 -7.48 -25.49 16.42
N VAL A 73 -7.26 -25.58 17.73
CA VAL A 73 -7.16 -24.40 18.61
C VAL A 73 -6.00 -23.49 18.18
N VAL A 74 -4.80 -24.05 17.98
CA VAL A 74 -3.62 -23.27 17.56
C VAL A 74 -3.84 -22.63 16.19
N LEU A 75 -4.37 -23.37 15.22
CA LEU A 75 -4.66 -22.84 13.88
C LEU A 75 -5.70 -21.73 13.93
N THR A 76 -6.71 -21.87 14.79
CA THR A 76 -7.77 -20.87 14.97
C THR A 76 -7.23 -19.60 15.60
N VAL A 77 -6.45 -19.69 16.68
CA VAL A 77 -5.86 -18.52 17.35
C VAL A 77 -4.93 -17.75 16.39
N ASN A 78 -4.08 -18.46 15.66
CA ASN A 78 -3.21 -17.84 14.65
C ASN A 78 -4.01 -17.20 13.52
N GLY A 79 -5.05 -17.87 13.02
CA GLY A 79 -5.94 -17.34 12.00
C GLY A 79 -6.64 -16.07 12.48
N VAL A 80 -7.22 -16.08 13.68
CA VAL A 80 -7.88 -14.89 14.26
C VAL A 80 -6.91 -13.71 14.37
N LYS A 81 -5.69 -13.94 14.90
CA LYS A 81 -4.66 -12.90 14.96
C LYS A 81 -4.38 -12.33 13.56
N GLU A 82 -4.17 -13.21 12.58
CA GLU A 82 -3.86 -12.79 11.22
C GLU A 82 -5.02 -12.05 10.54
N ALA A 83 -6.27 -12.41 10.85
CA ALA A 83 -7.45 -11.68 10.39
C ALA A 83 -7.50 -10.26 10.97
N PHE A 84 -7.19 -10.10 12.26
CA PHE A 84 -7.10 -8.78 12.88
C PHE A 84 -5.99 -7.93 12.26
N ASP A 85 -4.80 -8.50 12.11
CA ASP A 85 -3.67 -7.80 11.48
C ASP A 85 -4.01 -7.36 10.04
N ASP A 86 -4.65 -8.23 9.25
CA ASP A 86 -5.03 -7.90 7.88
C ASP A 86 -6.19 -6.89 7.81
N TYR A 87 -7.14 -6.92 8.76
CA TYR A 87 -8.17 -5.89 8.89
C TYR A 87 -7.55 -4.50 9.11
N TRP A 88 -6.58 -4.39 10.01
CA TRP A 88 -5.88 -3.13 10.24
C TRP A 88 -5.08 -2.67 9.02
N ARG A 89 -4.54 -3.60 8.22
CA ARG A 89 -3.93 -3.26 6.92
C ARG A 89 -4.94 -2.63 5.96
N HIS A 90 -6.15 -3.20 5.82
CA HIS A 90 -7.20 -2.61 4.99
C HIS A 90 -7.55 -1.18 5.43
N VAL A 91 -7.62 -0.94 6.75
CA VAL A 91 -7.88 0.40 7.30
C VAL A 91 -6.72 1.35 6.97
N SER A 92 -5.47 0.91 7.18
CA SER A 92 -4.27 1.69 6.88
C SER A 92 -4.15 2.02 5.38
N ASP A 93 -4.34 1.02 4.52
CA ASP A 93 -4.33 1.18 3.06
C ASP A 93 -5.38 2.21 2.63
N ALA A 94 -6.60 2.13 3.19
CA ALA A 94 -7.66 3.09 2.90
C ALA A 94 -7.32 4.52 3.35
N GLN A 95 -6.58 4.69 4.45
CA GLN A 95 -6.11 6.00 4.90
C GLN A 95 -5.09 6.59 3.93
N VAL A 96 -4.06 5.82 3.54
CA VAL A 96 -3.02 6.28 2.60
C VAL A 96 -3.62 6.60 1.24
N ASN A 97 -4.46 5.71 0.70
CA ASN A 97 -5.10 5.88 -0.61
C ASN A 97 -6.01 7.11 -0.68
N ARG A 98 -6.55 7.57 0.45
CA ARG A 98 -7.42 8.75 0.56
C ARG A 98 -6.69 10.03 0.91
N ARG A 99 -5.37 10.01 1.07
CA ARG A 99 -4.58 11.26 1.17
C ARG A 99 -4.79 12.10 -0.08
N LEU A 100 -4.73 13.41 0.09
CA LEU A 100 -4.92 14.36 -1.00
C LEU A 100 -3.58 14.72 -1.64
N ALA A 101 -3.60 14.94 -2.94
CA ALA A 101 -2.52 15.52 -3.71
C ALA A 101 -3.09 16.66 -4.58
N THR A 102 -2.31 17.70 -4.79
CA THR A 102 -2.73 18.86 -5.58
C THR A 102 -2.36 18.66 -7.05
N LEU A 103 -3.35 18.40 -7.89
CA LEU A 103 -3.20 18.27 -9.33
C LEU A 103 -3.17 19.66 -9.98
N LEU A 104 -2.06 20.00 -10.62
CA LEU A 104 -1.89 21.23 -11.38
C LEU A 104 -2.66 21.17 -12.69
N ARG A 105 -3.43 22.21 -12.99
CA ARG A 105 -4.11 22.39 -14.29
C ARG A 105 -4.07 23.84 -14.76
N GLU A 106 -4.36 24.01 -16.05
CA GLU A 106 -4.56 25.32 -16.68
C GLU A 106 -5.72 26.10 -16.04
N ASP A 107 -6.82 25.42 -15.68
CA ASP A 107 -8.02 26.03 -15.08
C ASP A 107 -7.94 26.21 -13.56
N GLY A 108 -6.79 25.89 -12.95
CA GLY A 108 -6.57 25.92 -11.50
C GLY A 108 -6.38 24.55 -10.85
N ASP A 109 -5.79 24.58 -9.66
CA ASP A 109 -5.39 23.39 -8.91
C ASP A 109 -6.61 22.60 -8.40
N VAL A 110 -6.51 21.28 -8.44
CA VAL A 110 -7.58 20.36 -8.01
C VAL A 110 -7.03 19.33 -7.04
N ALA A 111 -7.66 19.22 -5.86
CA ALA A 111 -7.35 18.15 -4.92
C ALA A 111 -7.88 16.80 -5.43
N ILE A 112 -7.00 15.80 -5.51
CA ILE A 112 -7.32 14.43 -5.91
C ILE A 112 -6.80 13.44 -4.86
N HIS A 113 -7.41 12.26 -4.76
CA HIS A 113 -6.90 11.21 -3.87
C HIS A 113 -5.65 10.54 -4.46
N TRP A 114 -4.72 10.11 -3.61
CA TRP A 114 -3.49 9.42 -4.00
C TRP A 114 -3.73 8.24 -4.94
N ASN A 115 -4.74 7.40 -4.64
CA ASN A 115 -5.06 6.25 -5.50
C ASN A 115 -5.60 6.62 -6.90
N THR A 116 -5.91 7.90 -7.12
CA THR A 116 -6.38 8.40 -8.43
C THR A 116 -5.29 9.08 -9.26
N VAL A 117 -4.10 9.33 -8.70
CA VAL A 117 -2.93 9.87 -9.40
C VAL A 117 -2.55 8.94 -10.55
N GLN A 118 -2.21 9.51 -11.72
CA GLN A 118 -1.79 8.75 -12.90
C GLN A 118 -0.50 9.29 -13.51
N VAL A 119 0.20 8.41 -14.23
CA VAL A 119 1.43 8.76 -14.95
C VAL A 119 1.16 9.89 -15.96
N GLY A 120 1.89 10.99 -15.80
CA GLY A 120 1.77 12.20 -16.61
C GLY A 120 0.90 13.30 -15.98
N ASP A 121 0.30 13.06 -14.81
CA ASP A 121 -0.28 14.12 -14.00
C ASP A 121 0.85 15.05 -13.50
N LEU A 122 0.61 16.36 -13.53
CA LEU A 122 1.49 17.36 -12.93
C LEU A 122 0.98 17.65 -11.52
N LEU A 123 1.81 17.41 -10.52
CA LEU A 123 1.43 17.64 -9.12
C LEU A 123 2.23 18.82 -8.56
N ARG A 124 1.55 19.64 -7.76
CA ARG A 124 2.17 20.66 -6.93
C ARG A 124 2.26 20.11 -5.51
N LEU A 125 3.46 20.10 -4.95
CA LEU A 125 3.69 19.70 -3.56
C LEU A 125 4.03 20.95 -2.75
N HIS A 126 3.49 21.02 -1.55
CA HIS A 126 3.81 22.04 -0.57
C HIS A 126 4.80 21.52 0.47
N ASP A 127 5.40 22.45 1.22
CA ASP A 127 6.32 22.10 2.30
C ASP A 127 5.65 21.21 3.35
N GLY A 128 6.36 20.17 3.79
CA GLY A 128 5.86 19.16 4.72
C GLY A 128 4.87 18.13 4.14
N GLU A 129 4.57 18.17 2.84
CA GLU A 129 3.71 17.16 2.21
C GLU A 129 4.50 15.90 1.81
N ASP A 130 3.90 14.74 2.05
CA ASP A 130 4.43 13.46 1.58
C ASP A 130 4.32 13.35 0.05
N ILE A 131 5.35 12.75 -0.56
CA ILE A 131 5.39 12.51 -2.01
C ILE A 131 4.47 11.33 -2.36
N PRO A 132 3.46 11.50 -3.25
CA PRO A 132 2.42 10.49 -3.51
C PRO A 132 2.84 9.32 -4.42
N ALA A 133 3.90 9.50 -5.20
CA ALA A 133 4.45 8.52 -6.14
C ALA A 133 5.86 8.95 -6.56
N ASP A 134 6.60 8.09 -7.28
CA ASP A 134 7.88 8.50 -7.88
C ASP A 134 7.67 9.65 -8.87
N MET A 135 8.36 10.77 -8.64
CA MET A 135 8.18 12.02 -9.36
C MET A 135 9.49 12.55 -9.94
N VAL A 136 9.39 13.32 -11.02
CA VAL A 136 10.49 14.10 -11.59
C VAL A 136 10.28 15.56 -11.20
N LEU A 137 11.28 16.15 -10.53
CA LEU A 137 11.25 17.56 -10.14
C LEU A 137 11.43 18.45 -11.37
N LEU A 138 10.38 19.20 -11.72
CA LEU A 138 10.39 20.10 -12.88
C LEU A 138 10.80 21.52 -12.50
N ALA A 139 10.27 22.04 -11.41
CA ALA A 139 10.56 23.37 -10.91
C ALA A 139 10.45 23.37 -9.38
N SER A 140 11.12 24.34 -8.75
CA SER A 140 11.07 24.58 -7.31
C SER A 140 10.74 26.05 -7.06
N SER A 141 10.26 26.38 -5.87
CA SER A 141 10.14 27.77 -5.42
C SER A 141 11.48 28.40 -5.10
N ASP A 142 12.53 27.59 -4.91
CA ASP A 142 13.89 28.06 -4.71
C ASP A 142 14.49 28.62 -6.01
N PRO A 143 15.10 29.82 -6.02
CA PRO A 143 15.66 30.44 -7.22
C PRO A 143 16.78 29.65 -7.89
N GLU A 144 17.51 28.82 -7.14
CA GLU A 144 18.56 27.94 -7.66
C GLU A 144 18.00 26.61 -8.17
N GLY A 145 16.68 26.41 -8.08
CA GLY A 145 16.01 25.19 -8.53
C GLY A 145 16.21 24.01 -7.58
N LEU A 146 16.51 24.29 -6.30
CA LEU A 146 16.77 23.27 -5.28
C LEU A 146 15.49 22.86 -4.56
N CYS A 147 15.41 21.58 -4.20
CA CYS A 147 14.38 21.03 -3.33
C CYS A 147 15.04 20.12 -2.30
N TYR A 148 14.56 20.17 -1.06
CA TYR A 148 15.07 19.37 0.04
C TYR A 148 14.06 18.27 0.36
N VAL A 149 14.52 17.02 0.35
CA VAL A 149 13.66 15.85 0.58
C VAL A 149 14.16 15.11 1.80
N GLU A 150 13.27 14.89 2.77
CA GLU A 150 13.51 13.98 3.88
C GLU A 150 13.29 12.53 3.43
N THR A 151 14.29 11.67 3.65
CA THR A 151 14.20 10.24 3.29
C THR A 151 14.21 9.31 4.49
N ALA A 152 14.02 9.84 5.72
CA ALA A 152 14.04 9.07 6.95
C ALA A 152 13.11 7.84 6.92
N ASN A 153 11.96 7.94 6.23
CA ASN A 153 11.01 6.84 6.07
C ASN A 153 11.49 5.72 5.12
N LEU A 154 12.50 5.97 4.29
CA LEU A 154 13.05 5.02 3.31
C LEU A 154 14.39 4.42 3.75
N ASP A 155 15.31 5.24 4.26
CA ASP A 155 16.67 4.83 4.62
C ASP A 155 17.06 5.10 6.08
N GLY A 156 16.22 5.76 6.87
CA GLY A 156 16.49 6.10 8.26
C GLY A 156 17.48 7.26 8.44
N GLU A 157 17.91 7.92 7.37
CA GLU A 157 18.76 9.11 7.46
C GLU A 157 17.91 10.35 7.79
N THR A 158 18.30 11.11 8.81
CA THR A 158 17.59 12.34 9.25
C THR A 158 18.04 13.60 8.51
N ASN A 159 19.04 13.49 7.64
CA ASN A 159 19.54 14.62 6.88
C ASN A 159 18.66 14.86 5.65
N LEU A 160 18.39 16.13 5.35
CA LEU A 160 17.71 16.52 4.13
C LEU A 160 18.61 16.29 2.91
N LYS A 161 18.07 15.60 1.90
CA LYS A 161 18.75 15.36 0.64
C LYS A 161 18.38 16.42 -0.37
N VAL A 162 19.39 17.07 -0.95
CA VAL A 162 19.20 18.07 -2.00
C VAL A 162 18.86 17.39 -3.33
N LYS A 163 17.84 17.91 -4.01
CA LYS A 163 17.40 17.52 -5.36
C LYS A 163 17.35 18.76 -6.23
N ASN A 164 17.81 18.65 -7.47
CA ASN A 164 17.85 19.75 -8.42
C ASN A 164 16.79 19.55 -9.50
N CYS A 165 16.07 20.61 -9.85
CA CYS A 165 15.24 20.60 -11.05
C CYS A 165 16.11 20.64 -12.32
N HIS A 166 15.55 20.19 -13.44
CA HIS A 166 16.25 20.26 -14.72
C HIS A 166 16.33 21.71 -15.21
N LEU A 167 17.50 22.16 -15.72
CA LEU A 167 17.72 23.55 -16.15
C LEU A 167 16.69 24.06 -17.17
N ALA A 168 16.26 23.19 -18.08
CA ALA A 168 15.27 23.53 -19.10
C ALA A 168 13.86 23.82 -18.54
N THR A 169 13.56 23.38 -17.32
CA THR A 169 12.25 23.53 -16.67
C THR A 169 12.31 24.37 -15.40
N ALA A 170 13.51 24.74 -14.95
CA ALA A 170 13.76 25.52 -13.74
C ALA A 170 13.10 26.91 -13.76
N SER A 171 12.87 27.47 -14.95
CA SER A 171 12.25 28.79 -15.13
C SER A 171 10.72 28.77 -14.99
N TYR A 172 10.08 27.61 -14.82
CA TYR A 172 8.64 27.56 -14.60
C TYR A 172 8.27 28.17 -13.25
N ASP A 173 7.32 29.09 -13.26
CA ASP A 173 6.89 29.81 -12.06
C ASP A 173 6.07 28.90 -11.14
N CYS A 174 6.58 28.70 -9.93
CA CYS A 174 5.90 27.99 -8.86
C CYS A 174 4.96 28.91 -8.04
N ALA A 175 5.11 30.24 -8.13
CA ALA A 175 4.51 31.23 -7.24
C ALA A 175 3.21 31.89 -7.77
N GLY A 176 2.98 31.91 -9.09
CA GLY A 176 1.90 32.67 -9.73
C GLY A 176 0.47 32.17 -9.56
N ALA A 177 0.22 31.08 -8.82
CA ALA A 177 -1.11 30.49 -8.66
C ALA A 177 -1.67 30.64 -7.22
N THR A 178 -1.34 31.74 -6.56
CA THR A 178 -2.06 32.21 -5.36
C THR A 178 -3.39 32.86 -5.76
N GLY A 179 -4.25 32.09 -6.41
CA GLY A 179 -5.67 32.41 -6.52
C GLY A 179 -6.37 32.01 -5.23
N THR A 180 -6.22 32.83 -4.18
CA THR A 180 -7.23 32.83 -3.11
C THR A 180 -8.60 33.19 -3.73
N PRO A 181 -9.71 32.57 -3.28
CA PRO A 181 -11.05 32.96 -3.74
C PRO A 181 -11.36 34.43 -3.45
#